data_AF-A0A6P8ZQT6-F1
#
_entry.id   AF-A0A6P8ZQT6-F1
#
_cell.length_a   1.000
_cell.length_b   1.000
_cell.length_c   1.000
_cell.angle_alpha   90.00
_cell.angle_beta   90.00
_cell.angle_gamma   90.00
#
_symmetry.space_group_name_H-M   'P 1'
#
loop_
_entity.id
_entity.type
_entity.pdbx_description
1 polymer ?
#
loop_
_entity_poly.entity_id
_entity_poly.type
_entity_poly.pdbx_seq_one_letter_code
_entity_poly.pdbx_strand_id
1 'polypeptide(L)'
;MPCVMAAFYEAVADRIEREPCSRRWLALQSAVLQASVKMQETVFPVLPGLLVMVFVMPMCCTLEIMGRGLSASPFALLTAPHIFAMFIPLCFAGDMLAESCEAVGDAAYNGAWDEETPSQRRVRISVMQASRVKAGIRGIGIGHLDRPACRNALKSWYSFVQFFARLGDLQEAQKD
;
A
#
# COMPACT_ATOMS: atom_id res chain seq x y z
N MET A 1 -1.25 13.22 -0.57
CA MET A 1 0.12 12.96 -1.06
C MET A 1 0.19 11.81 -2.06
N PRO A 2 -0.25 10.57 -1.75
CA PRO A 2 -0.15 9.45 -2.69
C PRO A 2 -0.97 9.62 -3.98
N CYS A 3 -2.17 10.22 -3.93
CA CYS A 3 -2.94 10.53 -5.15
C CYS A 3 -2.24 11.51 -6.10
N VAL A 4 -1.42 12.43 -5.59
CA VAL A 4 -0.69 13.40 -6.42
C VAL A 4 0.43 12.70 -7.18
N MET A 5 1.11 11.75 -6.53
CA MET A 5 2.13 10.93 -7.19
C MET A 5 1.52 10.01 -8.24
N ALA A 6 0.38 9.38 -7.94
CA ALA A 6 -0.35 8.56 -8.92
C ALA A 6 -0.74 9.36 -10.18
N ALA A 7 -1.35 10.54 -10.00
CA ALA A 7 -1.69 11.43 -11.12
C ALA A 7 -0.45 11.88 -11.92
N PHE A 8 0.69 12.06 -11.25
CA PHE A 8 1.94 12.39 -11.93
C PHE A 8 2.46 11.22 -12.78
N TYR A 9 2.41 9.98 -12.26
CA TYR A 9 2.78 8.78 -13.02
C TYR A 9 1.86 8.59 -14.23
N GLU A 10 0.55 8.78 -14.08
CA GLU A 10 -0.42 8.67 -15.18
C GLU A 10 -0.17 9.73 -16.26
N ALA A 11 0.11 10.99 -15.86
CA ALA A 11 0.47 12.05 -16.81
C ALA A 11 1.81 11.80 -17.53
N VAL A 12 2.76 11.13 -16.88
CA VAL A 12 4.03 10.71 -17.49
C VAL A 12 3.79 9.55 -18.46
N ALA A 13 2.94 8.59 -18.11
CA ALA A 13 2.58 7.46 -18.97
C ALA A 13 1.96 7.94 -20.31
N ASP A 14 0.93 8.79 -20.23
CA ASP A 14 0.21 9.31 -21.42
C ASP A 14 1.14 10.07 -22.39
N ARG A 15 2.16 10.76 -21.87
CA ARG A 15 3.15 11.46 -22.71
C ARG A 15 4.20 10.54 -23.31
N ILE A 16 4.69 9.55 -22.57
CA ILE A 16 5.70 8.60 -23.06
C ILE A 16 5.15 7.73 -24.20
N GLU A 17 3.83 7.51 -24.21
CA GLU A 17 3.14 6.81 -25.29
C GLU A 17 3.11 7.64 -26.58
N ARG A 18 2.84 8.96 -26.47
CA ARG A 18 2.68 9.86 -27.63
C ARG A 18 3.97 10.49 -28.15
N GLU A 19 4.97 10.71 -27.30
CA GLU A 19 6.20 11.43 -27.66
C GLU A 19 7.43 10.50 -27.73
N PRO A 20 8.40 10.78 -28.61
CA PRO A 20 9.64 10.03 -28.66
C PRO A 20 10.46 10.23 -27.37
N CYS A 21 11.00 9.14 -26.84
CA CYS A 21 11.72 9.14 -25.57
C CYS A 21 13.01 10.00 -25.67
N SER A 22 13.25 10.83 -24.67
CA SER A 22 14.36 11.79 -24.62
C SER A 22 15.10 11.67 -23.29
N ARG A 23 16.35 12.16 -23.22
CA ARG A 23 17.12 12.13 -21.96
C ARG A 23 16.44 12.90 -20.82
N ARG A 24 15.59 13.89 -21.14
CA ARG A 24 14.81 14.63 -20.14
C ARG A 24 13.79 13.73 -19.44
N TRP A 25 13.18 12.79 -20.17
CA TRP A 25 12.22 11.82 -19.59
C TRP A 25 12.89 10.89 -18.60
N LEU A 26 14.09 10.41 -18.91
CA LEU A 26 14.87 9.58 -17.99
C LEU A 26 15.23 10.34 -16.71
N ALA A 27 15.63 11.61 -16.83
CA ALA A 27 15.94 12.45 -15.67
C ALA A 27 14.69 12.76 -14.84
N LEU A 28 13.54 12.96 -15.48
CA LEU A 28 12.28 13.17 -14.78
C LEU A 28 11.84 11.90 -14.05
N GLN A 29 11.85 10.75 -14.70
CA GLN A 29 11.43 9.49 -14.08
C GLN A 29 12.38 9.08 -12.95
N SER A 30 13.68 9.27 -13.09
CA SER A 30 14.64 9.00 -12.01
C SER A 30 14.43 9.94 -10.83
N ALA A 31 14.10 11.22 -11.06
CA ALA A 31 13.74 12.15 -10.00
C ALA A 31 12.43 11.75 -9.30
N VAL A 32 11.42 11.29 -10.04
CA VAL A 32 10.15 10.80 -9.49
C VAL A 32 10.38 9.54 -8.65
N LEU A 33 11.18 8.59 -9.14
CA LEU A 33 11.55 7.39 -8.40
C LEU A 33 12.35 7.70 -7.13
N GLN A 34 13.28 8.66 -7.20
CA GLN A 34 13.99 9.13 -6.02
C GLN A 34 13.05 9.81 -5.02
N ALA A 35 12.10 10.60 -5.49
CA ALA A 35 11.08 11.22 -4.64
C ALA A 35 10.18 10.15 -3.98
N SER A 36 9.77 9.10 -4.69
CA SER A 36 8.99 8.00 -4.13
C SER A 36 9.78 7.20 -3.10
N VAL A 37 11.07 6.94 -3.35
CA VAL A 37 11.96 6.27 -2.38
C VAL A 37 12.14 7.13 -1.12
N LYS A 38 12.36 8.44 -1.27
CA LYS A 38 12.50 9.36 -0.14
C LYS A 38 11.20 9.51 0.66
N MET A 39 10.06 9.51 -0.02
CA MET A 39 8.76 9.44 0.63
C MET A 39 8.62 8.13 1.42
N GLN A 40 9.07 7.00 0.86
CA GLN A 40 9.06 5.72 1.54
C GLN A 40 9.95 5.73 2.79
N GLU A 41 11.14 6.32 2.75
CA GLU A 41 12.02 6.46 3.93
C GLU A 41 11.36 7.24 5.07
N THR A 42 10.52 8.21 4.76
CA THR A 42 9.79 8.99 5.77
C THR A 42 8.62 8.19 6.38
N VAL A 43 7.95 7.38 5.56
CA VAL A 43 6.83 6.52 5.98
C VAL A 43 7.32 5.28 6.74
N PHE A 44 8.49 4.75 6.38
CA PHE A 44 9.07 3.52 6.92
C PHE A 44 9.19 3.47 8.46
N PRO A 45 9.67 4.50 9.17
CA PRO A 45 9.75 4.47 10.63
C PRO A 45 8.38 4.57 11.32
N VAL A 46 7.40 5.23 10.68
CA VAL A 46 6.06 5.42 11.26
C VAL A 46 5.15 4.22 11.00
N LEU A 47 5.37 3.51 9.89
CA LEU A 47 4.51 2.43 9.41
C LEU A 47 4.38 1.25 10.40
N PRO A 48 5.45 0.71 11.02
CA PRO A 48 5.33 -0.33 12.04
C PRO A 48 4.51 0.15 13.24
N GLY A 49 4.73 1.38 13.70
CA GLY A 49 3.97 1.97 14.81
C GLY A 49 2.48 2.11 14.47
N LEU A 50 2.18 2.57 13.26
CA LEU A 50 0.81 2.65 12.75
C LEU A 50 0.15 1.26 12.70
N LEU A 51 0.86 0.25 12.21
CA LEU A 51 0.31 -1.11 12.11
C LEU A 51 0.11 -1.76 13.47
N VAL A 52 1.04 -1.56 14.41
CA VAL A 52 0.83 -2.00 15.81
C VAL A 52 -0.41 -1.33 16.39
N MET A 53 -0.59 -0.03 16.18
CA MET A 53 -1.80 0.67 16.62
C MET A 53 -3.07 0.19 15.92
N VAL A 54 -3.00 -0.21 14.65
CA VAL A 54 -4.15 -0.71 13.90
C VAL A 54 -4.52 -2.15 14.26
N PHE A 55 -3.55 -3.01 14.62
CA PHE A 55 -3.82 -4.42 14.88
C PHE A 55 -3.83 -4.76 16.38
N VAL A 56 -2.86 -4.28 17.16
CA VAL A 56 -2.70 -4.66 18.57
C VAL A 56 -3.70 -3.95 19.46
N MET A 57 -3.89 -2.65 19.28
CA MET A 57 -4.82 -1.89 20.12
C MET A 57 -6.26 -2.42 19.99
N PRO A 58 -6.78 -2.72 18.78
CA PRO A 58 -8.09 -3.33 18.65
C PRO A 58 -8.19 -4.76 19.20
N MET A 59 -7.12 -5.55 19.12
CA MET A 59 -7.07 -6.85 19.79
C MET A 59 -7.16 -6.73 21.31
N CYS A 60 -6.43 -5.80 21.91
CA CYS A 60 -6.54 -5.51 23.34
C CYS A 60 -7.96 -5.07 23.72
N CYS A 61 -8.62 -4.27 22.88
CA CYS A 61 -10.03 -3.90 23.08
C CYS A 61 -10.94 -5.14 23.11
N THR A 62 -10.75 -6.07 22.16
CA THR A 62 -11.58 -7.29 22.11
C THR A 62 -11.41 -8.16 23.35
N LEU A 63 -10.19 -8.24 23.91
CA LEU A 63 -9.92 -8.96 25.16
C LEU A 63 -10.60 -8.30 26.37
N GLU A 64 -10.59 -6.97 26.46
CA GLU A 64 -11.27 -6.25 27.55
C GLU A 64 -12.79 -6.40 27.50
N ILE A 65 -13.40 -6.38 26.31
CA ILE A 65 -14.84 -6.56 26.12
C ILE A 65 -15.27 -7.96 26.57
N MET A 66 -14.52 -9.00 26.19
CA MET A 66 -14.80 -10.37 26.63
C MET A 66 -14.55 -10.57 28.13
N GLY A 67 -13.53 -9.94 28.69
CA GLY A 67 -13.17 -10.12 30.10
C GLY A 67 -14.08 -9.38 31.10
N ARG A 68 -14.69 -8.26 30.71
CA ARG A 68 -15.51 -7.42 31.61
C ARG A 68 -17.02 -7.46 31.35
N GLY A 69 -17.48 -8.21 30.35
CA GLY A 69 -18.87 -8.18 29.93
C GLY A 69 -19.21 -6.87 29.22
N LEU A 70 -20.31 -6.89 28.45
CA LEU A 70 -20.65 -5.97 27.37
C LEU A 70 -20.91 -4.49 27.78
N SER A 71 -19.97 -3.81 28.45
CA SER A 71 -19.96 -2.35 28.50
C SER A 71 -19.28 -1.86 27.22
N ALA A 72 -20.02 -1.18 26.34
CA ALA A 72 -19.49 -0.55 25.13
C ALA A 72 -18.39 0.45 25.53
N SER A 73 -17.13 0.00 25.52
CA SER A 73 -16.01 0.86 25.85
C SER A 73 -15.86 1.88 24.71
N PRO A 74 -15.63 3.17 25.01
CA PRO A 74 -15.37 4.19 23.98
C PRO A 74 -14.20 3.79 23.07
N PHE A 75 -13.34 2.90 23.56
CA PHE A 75 -12.26 2.25 22.83
C PHE A 75 -12.72 1.42 21.63
N ALA A 76 -13.78 0.61 21.73
CA ALA A 76 -14.31 -0.17 20.60
C ALA A 76 -14.88 0.72 19.47
N LEU A 77 -15.46 1.85 19.86
CA LEU A 77 -15.94 2.88 18.91
C LEU A 77 -14.78 3.61 18.22
N LEU A 78 -13.59 3.64 18.84
CA LEU A 78 -12.38 4.21 18.25
C LEU A 78 -11.69 3.22 17.29
N THR A 79 -11.72 1.91 17.52
CA THR A 79 -11.00 0.94 16.67
C THR A 79 -11.55 0.86 15.25
N ALA A 80 -12.87 0.81 15.07
CA ALA A 80 -13.51 0.76 13.76
C ALA A 80 -13.10 1.93 12.84
N PRO A 81 -13.16 3.22 13.26
CA PRO A 81 -12.71 4.32 12.43
C PRO A 81 -11.21 4.30 12.18
N HIS A 82 -10.36 3.75 13.07
CA HIS A 82 -8.92 3.65 12.78
C HIS A 82 -8.62 2.68 11.62
N ILE A 83 -9.30 1.53 11.58
CA ILE A 83 -9.16 0.59 10.46
C ILE A 83 -9.67 1.23 9.17
N PHE A 84 -10.87 1.81 9.20
CA PHE A 84 -11.51 2.36 8.01
C PHE A 84 -10.84 3.64 7.49
N ALA A 85 -10.36 4.53 8.38
CA ALA A 85 -9.81 5.82 8.00
C ALA A 85 -8.28 5.81 7.77
N MET A 86 -7.54 4.89 8.39
CA MET A 86 -6.07 4.87 8.25
C MET A 86 -5.59 3.65 7.48
N PHE A 87 -6.02 2.45 7.83
CA PHE A 87 -5.49 1.22 7.22
C PHE A 87 -5.94 1.05 5.77
N ILE A 88 -7.25 1.15 5.50
CA ILE A 88 -7.80 0.97 4.14
C ILE A 88 -7.22 2.00 3.16
N PRO A 89 -7.18 3.32 3.46
CA PRO A 89 -6.65 4.31 2.54
C PRO A 89 -5.14 4.15 2.31
N LEU A 90 -4.39 3.72 3.32
CA LEU A 90 -2.95 3.45 3.17
C LEU A 90 -2.68 2.25 2.26
N CYS A 91 -3.44 1.17 2.42
CA CYS A 91 -3.38 0.01 1.54
C CYS A 91 -3.77 0.36 0.11
N PHE A 92 -4.83 1.16 -0.06
CA PHE A 92 -5.27 1.61 -1.37
C PHE A 92 -4.24 2.54 -2.03
N ALA A 93 -3.63 3.44 -1.26
CA ALA A 93 -2.57 4.32 -1.74
C ALA A 93 -1.32 3.55 -2.19
N GLY A 94 -0.91 2.51 -1.45
CA GLY A 94 0.21 1.65 -1.83
C GLY A 94 -0.05 0.91 -3.15
N ASP A 95 -1.24 0.35 -3.29
CA ASP A 95 -1.70 -0.38 -4.48
C ASP A 95 -1.79 0.54 -5.71
N MET A 96 -2.45 1.70 -5.57
CA MET A 96 -2.54 2.71 -6.64
C MET A 96 -1.16 3.17 -7.12
N LEU A 97 -0.23 3.41 -6.18
CA LEU A 97 1.11 3.90 -6.52
C LEU A 97 1.91 2.82 -7.26
N ALA A 98 1.77 1.55 -6.86
CA ALA A 98 2.38 0.42 -7.55
C ALA A 98 1.82 0.25 -8.97
N GLU A 99 0.50 0.28 -9.13
CA GLU A 99 -0.19 0.16 -10.41
C GLU A 99 0.17 1.33 -11.36
N SER A 100 0.17 2.56 -10.84
CA SER A 100 0.54 3.75 -11.64
C SER A 100 1.99 3.69 -12.10
N CYS A 101 2.89 3.14 -11.29
CA CYS A 101 4.30 2.96 -11.67
C CYS A 101 4.46 1.92 -12.78
N GLU A 102 3.72 0.81 -12.69
CA GLU A 102 3.69 -0.25 -13.71
C GLU A 102 3.13 0.26 -15.03
N ALA A 103 2.05 1.06 -14.99
CA ALA A 103 1.43 1.68 -16.15
C ALA A 103 2.40 2.55 -16.98
N VAL A 104 3.40 3.18 -16.35
CA VAL A 104 4.46 3.89 -17.09
C VAL A 104 5.32 2.92 -17.93
N GLY A 105 5.58 1.72 -17.40
CA GLY A 105 6.29 0.67 -18.13
C GLY A 105 5.51 0.18 -19.34
N ASP A 106 4.22 -0.03 -19.17
CA ASP A 106 3.31 -0.47 -20.23
C ASP A 106 3.14 0.60 -21.31
N ALA A 107 2.95 1.86 -20.93
CA ALA A 107 2.91 2.98 -21.86
C ALA A 107 4.24 3.18 -22.60
N ALA A 108 5.37 2.97 -21.90
CA ALA A 108 6.67 2.94 -22.55
C ALA A 108 6.75 1.79 -23.57
N TYR A 109 6.10 0.65 -23.32
CA TYR A 109 6.14 -0.50 -24.21
C TYR A 109 5.28 -0.30 -25.45
N ASN A 110 4.14 0.40 -25.30
CA ASN A 110 3.21 0.65 -26.39
C ASN A 110 3.53 1.89 -27.24
N GLY A 111 4.49 2.74 -26.83
CA GLY A 111 4.83 3.96 -27.57
C GLY A 111 5.56 3.73 -28.90
N ALA A 112 5.93 4.83 -29.57
CA ALA A 112 6.48 4.80 -30.93
C ALA A 112 7.94 4.32 -31.02
N TRP A 113 8.19 3.01 -30.89
CA TRP A 113 9.54 2.42 -31.04
C TRP A 113 10.10 2.55 -32.45
N ASP A 114 9.25 2.44 -33.46
CA ASP A 114 9.68 2.31 -34.85
C ASP A 114 10.33 3.59 -35.37
N GLU A 115 9.81 4.74 -34.94
CA GLU A 115 10.29 6.07 -35.35
C GLU A 115 11.48 6.57 -34.51
N GLU A 116 11.85 5.86 -33.43
CA GLU A 116 12.89 6.25 -32.50
C GLU A 116 14.30 5.84 -32.94
N THR A 117 15.28 6.72 -32.70
CA THR A 117 16.69 6.39 -32.90
C THR A 117 17.17 5.34 -31.89
N PRO A 118 18.24 4.57 -32.18
CA PRO A 118 18.79 3.58 -31.25
C PRO A 118 19.14 4.16 -29.87
N SER A 119 19.50 5.44 -29.82
CA SER A 119 19.77 6.17 -28.56
C SER A 119 18.52 6.37 -27.70
N GLN A 120 17.37 6.63 -28.33
CA GLN A 120 16.09 6.87 -27.67
C GLN A 120 15.45 5.55 -27.23
N ARG A 121 15.56 4.50 -28.05
CA ARG A 121 15.14 3.15 -27.66
C ARG A 121 15.86 2.65 -26.40
N ARG A 122 17.16 2.93 -26.27
CA ARG A 122 17.91 2.60 -25.03
C ARG A 122 17.34 3.31 -23.81
N VAL A 123 16.98 4.60 -23.95
CA VAL A 123 16.33 5.36 -22.89
C VAL A 123 14.98 4.76 -22.51
N ARG A 124 14.15 4.41 -23.50
CA ARG A 124 12.85 3.75 -23.30
C ARG A 124 12.98 2.41 -22.56
N ILE A 125 13.99 1.60 -22.90
CA ILE A 125 14.29 0.35 -22.17
C ILE A 125 14.68 0.66 -20.72
N SER A 126 15.50 1.69 -20.47
CA SER A 126 15.84 2.09 -19.10
C SER A 126 14.62 2.54 -18.30
N VAL A 127 13.68 3.24 -18.95
CA VAL A 127 12.40 3.66 -18.35
C VAL A 127 11.56 2.44 -17.93
N MET A 128 11.48 1.41 -18.77
CA MET A 128 10.79 0.15 -18.46
C MET A 128 11.45 -0.64 -17.33
N GLN A 129 12.79 -0.68 -17.32
CA GLN A 129 13.50 -1.35 -16.23
C GLN A 129 13.28 -0.62 -14.91
N ALA A 130 13.20 0.71 -14.95
CA ALA A 130 12.96 1.53 -13.78
C ALA A 130 11.49 1.40 -13.27
N SER A 131 10.50 1.23 -14.14
CA SER A 131 9.10 1.01 -13.74
C SER A 131 8.87 -0.35 -13.08
N ARG A 132 9.70 -1.36 -13.37
CA ARG A 132 9.67 -2.66 -12.66
C ARG A 132 10.04 -2.54 -11.19
N VAL A 133 10.72 -1.47 -10.78
CA VAL A 133 10.99 -1.21 -9.37
C VAL A 133 9.71 -0.67 -8.73
N LYS A 134 8.93 -1.58 -8.12
CA LYS A 134 7.65 -1.26 -7.48
C LYS A 134 7.79 -0.09 -6.50
N ALA A 135 7.22 1.06 -6.85
CA ALA A 135 7.15 2.26 -6.00
C ALA A 135 6.06 2.12 -4.90
N GLY A 136 5.86 0.93 -4.35
CA GLY A 136 4.86 0.67 -3.32
C GLY A 136 5.37 0.96 -1.90
N ILE A 137 4.45 1.23 -0.98
CA ILE A 137 4.77 1.38 0.44
C ILE A 137 5.23 0.01 0.97
N ARG A 138 6.47 -0.09 1.47
CA ARG A 138 7.00 -1.34 2.07
C ARG A 138 7.04 -1.27 3.58
N GLY A 139 6.54 -2.31 4.24
CA GLY A 139 6.64 -2.51 5.68
C GLY A 139 7.76 -3.48 6.05
N ILE A 140 8.37 -3.27 7.23
CA ILE A 140 9.37 -4.19 7.78
C ILE A 140 8.73 -5.57 8.00
N GLY A 141 9.23 -6.59 7.33
CA GLY A 141 8.80 -7.99 7.49
C GLY A 141 7.46 -8.37 6.86
N ILE A 142 6.67 -7.39 6.40
CA ILE A 142 5.31 -7.60 5.84
C ILE A 142 5.30 -7.51 4.31
N GLY A 143 6.44 -7.15 3.70
CA GLY A 143 6.56 -6.96 2.26
C GLY A 143 5.95 -5.64 1.79
N HIS A 144 5.30 -5.67 0.62
CA HIS A 144 4.60 -4.52 0.06
C HIS A 144 3.18 -4.40 0.63
N LEU A 145 2.76 -3.18 0.95
CA LEU A 145 1.38 -2.84 1.31
C LEU A 145 0.52 -2.80 0.03
N ASP A 146 0.18 -3.98 -0.46
CA ASP A 146 -0.71 -4.17 -1.61
C ASP A 146 -2.11 -4.59 -1.12
N ARG A 147 -3.14 -4.41 -1.95
CA ARG A 147 -4.50 -4.93 -1.67
C ARG A 147 -4.54 -6.38 -1.17
N PRO A 148 -3.84 -7.36 -1.79
CA PRO A 148 -3.82 -8.73 -1.31
C PRO A 148 -3.18 -8.88 0.08
N ALA A 149 -2.10 -8.15 0.36
CA ALA A 149 -1.44 -8.18 1.66
C ALA A 149 -2.38 -7.67 2.76
N CYS A 150 -3.06 -6.54 2.51
CA CYS A 150 -4.01 -5.98 3.46
C CYS A 150 -5.25 -6.85 3.66
N ARG A 151 -5.74 -7.50 2.60
CA ARG A 151 -6.83 -8.49 2.71
C ARG A 151 -6.44 -9.67 3.58
N ASN A 152 -5.22 -10.19 3.40
CA ASN A 152 -4.73 -11.32 4.18
C ASN A 152 -4.51 -10.93 5.65
N ALA A 153 -4.01 -9.73 5.91
CA ALA A 153 -3.89 -9.19 7.26
C ALA A 153 -5.25 -9.06 7.96
N LEU A 154 -6.26 -8.53 7.26
CA LEU A 154 -7.63 -8.42 7.80
C LEU A 154 -8.26 -9.80 8.05
N LYS A 155 -8.05 -10.77 7.16
CA LYS A 155 -8.51 -12.15 7.36
C LYS A 155 -7.86 -12.78 8.58
N SER A 156 -6.54 -12.63 8.73
CA SER A 156 -5.79 -13.15 9.87
C SER A 156 -6.32 -12.59 11.19
N TRP A 157 -6.56 -11.27 11.23
CA TRP A 157 -7.22 -10.63 12.37
C TRP A 157 -8.61 -11.24 12.62
N TYR A 158 -9.49 -11.27 11.61
CA TYR A 158 -10.84 -11.80 11.80
C TYR A 158 -10.85 -13.24 12.34
N SER A 159 -9.96 -14.10 11.84
CA SER A 159 -9.78 -15.48 12.35
C SER A 159 -9.40 -15.50 13.83
N PHE A 160 -8.52 -14.60 14.27
CA PHE A 160 -8.12 -14.51 15.67
C PHE A 160 -9.27 -13.99 16.54
N VAL A 161 -10.03 -12.97 16.12
CA VAL A 161 -11.23 -12.52 16.86
C VAL A 161 -12.24 -13.65 17.00
N GLN A 162 -12.46 -14.42 15.93
CA GLN A 162 -13.36 -15.57 15.96
C GLN A 162 -12.88 -16.67 16.92
N PHE A 163 -11.57 -16.89 17.03
CA PHE A 163 -11.00 -17.82 18.01
C PHE A 163 -11.30 -17.39 19.45
N PHE A 164 -11.11 -16.10 19.79
CA PHE A 164 -11.44 -15.60 21.13
C PHE A 164 -12.93 -15.62 21.42
N ALA A 165 -13.78 -15.33 20.43
CA ALA A 165 -15.23 -15.41 20.60
C ALA A 165 -15.66 -16.84 20.99
N ARG A 166 -15.12 -17.86 20.32
CA ARG A 166 -15.38 -19.26 20.66
C ARG A 166 -14.87 -19.65 22.05
N LEU A 167 -13.75 -19.08 22.51
CA LEU A 167 -13.26 -19.32 23.87
C LEU A 167 -14.18 -18.70 24.93
N GLY A 168 -14.76 -17.53 24.66
CA GLY A 168 -15.74 -16.91 25.55
C GLY A 168 -16.97 -17.81 25.76
N ASP A 169 -17.54 -18.32 24.67
CA ASP A 169 -18.72 -19.21 24.72
C ASP A 169 -18.46 -20.48 25.57
N LEU A 170 -17.25 -21.04 25.50
CA LEU A 170 -16.86 -22.22 26.27
C LEU A 170 -16.74 -21.94 27.78
N GLN A 171 -16.36 -20.72 28.17
CA GLN A 171 -16.27 -20.37 29.59
C GLN A 171 -17.65 -20.16 30.23
N GLU A 172 -18.63 -19.66 29.47
CA GLU A 172 -20.01 -19.55 29.95
C GLU A 172 -20.65 -20.93 30.11
N ALA A 173 -20.45 -21.84 29.15
CA ALA A 173 -20.97 -23.21 29.21
C ALA A 173 -20.39 -24.07 30.35
N GLN A 174 -19.24 -23.69 30.92
CA GLN A 174 -18.61 -24.40 32.04
C GLN A 174 -19.04 -23.85 33.42
N LYS A 175 -19.83 -22.77 33.43
CA LYS A 175 -20.31 -22.09 34.64
C LYS A 175 -21.74 -22.48 35.03
N ASP A 176 -22.47 -23.12 34.11
CA ASP A 176 -23.76 -23.80 34.32
C ASP A 176 -23.57 -25.27 34.74
#